data_AF-A0A290XGG5-F1
#
_entry.id   AF-A0A290XGG5-F1
#
_cell.length_a   1.000
_cell.length_b   1.000
_cell.length_c   1.000
_cell.angle_alpha   90.00
_cell.angle_beta   90.00
_cell.angle_gamma   90.00
#
_symmetry.space_group_name_H-M   'P 1'
#
loop_
_entity.id
_entity.type
_entity.pdbx_description
1 polymer ?
#
loop_
_entity_poly.entity_id
_entity_poly.type
_entity_poly.pdbx_seq_one_letter_code
_entity_poly.pdbx_strand_id
1 'polypeptide(L)' 'MALPTELEEALDTLAGMLPVWLEKLREPAAFWPQFDALSRQILARAVTDDERAGVGRRLDAMLAAQGLRRPPGER' A
#
# COMPACT_ATOMS: atom_id res chain seq x y z
N MET A 1 18.62 1.57 3.61
CA MET A 1 18.09 2.66 4.44
C MET A 1 16.76 2.19 4.99
N ALA A 2 16.51 2.38 6.28
CA ALA A 2 15.19 2.12 6.87
C ALA A 2 14.28 3.31 6.54
N LEU A 3 13.00 3.04 6.34
CA LEU A 3 12.02 4.10 6.17
C LEU A 3 11.91 4.91 7.48
N PRO A 4 11.52 6.20 7.41
CA PRO A 4 11.09 6.93 8.59
C PRO A 4 10.00 6.16 9.34
N THR A 5 10.07 6.15 10.66
CA THR A 5 9.11 5.44 11.52
C THR A 5 7.66 5.82 11.20
N GLU A 6 7.37 7.08 10.88
CA GLU A 6 6.02 7.52 10.50
C GLU A 6 5.50 6.81 9.23
N LEU A 7 6.37 6.59 8.24
CA LEU A 7 6.00 5.85 7.02
C LEU A 7 5.84 4.36 7.31
N GLU A 8 6.69 3.80 8.15
CA GLU A 8 6.58 2.40 8.60
C GLU A 8 5.26 2.16 9.33
N GLU A 9 4.89 3.01 10.29
CA GLU A 9 3.63 2.91 11.03
C GLU A 9 2.41 3.07 10.11
N ALA A 10 2.47 3.97 9.14
CA ALA A 10 1.39 4.14 8.17
C ALA A 10 1.23 2.90 7.28
N LEU A 11 2.35 2.29 6.87
CA LEU A 11 2.36 1.06 6.08
C LEU A 11 1.89 -0.16 6.89
N ASP A 12 2.30 -0.29 8.15
CA ASP A 12 1.84 -1.37 9.02
C ASP A 12 0.35 -1.24 9.36
N THR A 13 -0.13 -0.01 9.56
CA THR A 13 -1.58 0.25 9.71
C THR A 13 -2.34 -0.18 8.47
N LEU A 14 -1.87 0.21 7.28
CA LEU A 14 -2.46 -0.23 6.00
C LEU A 14 -2.40 -1.75 5.84
N ALA A 15 -1.32 -2.39 6.27
CA ALA A 15 -1.14 -3.84 6.24
C ALA A 15 -2.13 -4.58 7.14
N GLY A 16 -2.41 -4.04 8.33
CA GLY A 16 -3.43 -4.59 9.23
C GLY A 16 -4.86 -4.46 8.68
N MET A 17 -5.13 -3.43 7.89
CA MET A 17 -6.45 -3.20 7.29
C MET A 17 -6.72 -4.07 6.06
N LEU A 18 -5.68 -4.44 5.30
CA LEU A 18 -5.77 -5.27 4.09
C LEU A 18 -6.60 -6.56 4.26
N PRO A 19 -6.34 -7.44 5.25
CA PRO A 19 -7.11 -8.68 5.39
C PRO A 19 -8.59 -8.42 5.69
N VAL A 20 -8.89 -7.40 6.51
CA VAL A 20 -10.28 -7.02 6.84
C VAL A 20 -11.00 -6.48 5.61
N TRP A 21 -10.29 -5.69 4.79
CA TRP A 21 -10.81 -5.19 3.53
C TRP A 21 -11.08 -6.32 2.55
N LEU A 22 -10.16 -7.28 2.40
CA LEU A 22 -10.34 -8.41 1.51
C LEU A 22 -11.46 -9.35 1.94
N GLU A 23 -11.66 -9.52 3.25
CA GLU A 23 -12.78 -10.31 3.77
C GLU A 23 -14.13 -9.63 3.50
N LYS A 24 -14.19 -8.30 3.64
CA LYS A 24 -15.43 -7.53 3.49
C LYS A 24 -15.76 -7.14 2.05
N LEU A 25 -14.75 -6.91 1.21
CA LEU A 25 -14.92 -6.50 -0.17
C LEU A 25 -15.16 -7.74 -1.04
N ARG A 26 -16.44 -8.05 -1.25
CA ARG A 26 -16.87 -9.02 -2.28
C ARG A 26 -16.53 -8.57 -3.69
N GLU A 27 -16.31 -7.27 -3.91
CA GLU A 27 -16.01 -6.68 -5.22
C GLU A 27 -14.59 -6.09 -5.27
N PRO A 28 -13.67 -6.68 -6.05
CA PRO A 28 -12.30 -6.18 -6.17
C PRO A 28 -12.22 -4.79 -6.82
N ALA A 29 -13.28 -4.35 -7.52
CA ALA A 29 -13.35 -3.01 -8.13
C ALA A 29 -13.39 -1.87 -7.09
N ALA A 30 -13.93 -2.11 -5.89
CA ALA A 30 -13.97 -1.10 -4.82
C ALA A 30 -12.72 -1.09 -3.94
N PHE A 31 -11.91 -2.16 -3.99
CA PHE A 31 -10.65 -2.28 -3.26
C PHE A 31 -9.57 -1.33 -3.78
N TRP A 32 -9.31 -1.37 -5.09
CA TRP A 32 -8.19 -0.66 -5.70
C TRP A 32 -8.24 0.86 -5.54
N PRO A 33 -9.39 1.55 -5.72
CA PRO A 33 -9.48 2.99 -5.52
C PRO A 33 -9.15 3.42 -4.09
N GLN A 34 -9.61 2.65 -3.09
CA GLN A 34 -9.35 2.94 -1.68
C GLN A 34 -7.88 2.69 -1.33
N PHE A 35 -7.35 1.56 -1.78
CA PHE A 35 -5.94 1.22 -1.57
C PHE A 35 -5.01 2.23 -2.24
N ASP A 36 -5.31 2.64 -3.47
CA ASP A 36 -4.48 3.61 -4.20
C ASP A 36 -4.54 5.00 -3.56
N ALA A 37 -5.71 5.44 -3.09
CA ALA A 37 -5.84 6.70 -2.36
C ALA A 37 -4.99 6.73 -1.07
N LEU A 38 -4.95 5.64 -0.30
CA LEU A 38 -4.08 5.55 0.88
C LEU A 38 -2.60 5.44 0.50
N SER A 39 -2.28 4.62 -0.50
CA SER A 39 -0.92 4.46 -1.01
C SER A 39 -0.33 5.78 -1.48
N ARG A 40 -1.10 6.59 -2.21
CA ARG A 40 -0.70 7.92 -2.67
C ARG A 40 -0.46 8.88 -1.50
N GLN A 41 -1.26 8.81 -0.45
CA GLN A 41 -1.04 9.63 0.76
C GLN A 41 0.27 9.28 1.46
N ILE A 42 0.60 7.99 1.57
CA ILE A 42 1.87 7.53 2.13
C ILE A 42 3.05 7.96 1.23
N LEU A 43 2.92 7.79 -0.09
CA LEU A 43 3.93 8.23 -1.06
C LEU A 43 4.11 9.75 -1.09
N ALA A 44 3.07 10.52 -0.81
CA ALA A 44 3.15 11.98 -0.72
C ALA A 44 3.94 12.45 0.52
N ARG A 45 3.95 11.64 1.60
CA ARG A 45 4.74 11.91 2.81
C ARG A 45 6.22 11.55 2.64
N ALA A 46 6.55 10.66 1.71
CA ALA A 46 7.94 10.36 1.37
C ALA A 46 8.60 11.56 0.67
N VAL A 47 9.67 12.08 1.26
CA VAL A 47 10.34 13.31 0.80
C VAL A 47 11.41 12.99 -0.24
N THR A 48 12.10 11.86 -0.07
CA THR A 48 13.19 11.41 -0.93
C THR A 48 12.77 10.28 -1.88
N ASP A 49 13.49 10.12 -2.99
CA ASP A 49 13.27 9.01 -3.91
C ASP A 49 13.54 7.64 -3.28
N ASP A 50 14.50 7.54 -2.35
CA ASP A 50 14.77 6.28 -1.64
C ASP A 50 13.60 5.89 -0.73
N GLU A 51 13.00 6.85 -0.03
CA GLU A 51 11.78 6.62 0.76
C GLU A 51 10.62 6.22 -0.13
N ARG A 52 10.39 6.90 -1.27
CA ARG A 52 9.34 6.51 -2.23
C ARG A 52 9.55 5.10 -2.76
N ALA A 53 10.79 4.74 -3.08
CA ALA A 53 11.15 3.39 -3.52
C ALA A 53 10.99 2.35 -2.40
N GLY A 54 11.28 2.72 -1.15
CA GLY A 54 11.06 1.87 0.03
C GLY A 54 9.58 1.62 0.30
N VAL A 55 8.77 2.69 0.30
CA VAL A 55 7.30 2.64 0.43
C VAL A 55 6.71 1.76 -0.69
N GLY A 56 7.12 1.98 -1.95
CA GLY A 56 6.67 1.18 -3.08
C GLY A 56 6.96 -0.31 -2.90
N ARG A 57 8.20 -0.66 -2.54
CA ARG A 57 8.59 -2.06 -2.26
C ARG A 57 7.78 -2.68 -1.12
N ARG A 58 7.51 -1.92 -0.05
CA ARG A 58 6.71 -2.41 1.08
C ARG A 58 5.25 -2.64 0.69
N LEU A 59 4.64 -1.71 -0.07
CA LEU A 59 3.29 -1.87 -0.61
C LEU A 59 3.16 -3.10 -1.51
N ASP A 60 4.12 -3.31 -2.42
CA ASP A 60 4.13 -4.49 -3.29
C ASP A 60 4.29 -5.79 -2.49
N ALA A 61 5.17 -5.80 -1.47
CA ALA A 61 5.33 -6.95 -0.59
C ALA A 61 4.05 -7.26 0.21
N MET A 62 3.33 -6.23 0.68
CA MET A 62 2.06 -6.38 1.39
C MET A 62 0.98 -6.99 0.48
N LEU A 63 0.85 -6.50 -0.75
CA LEU A 63 -0.09 -7.05 -1.73
C LEU A 63 0.27 -8.50 -2.07
N ALA A 64 1.56 -8.78 -2.32
CA ALA A 64 2.04 -10.13 -2.63
C ALA A 64 1.76 -11.12 -1.49
N ALA A 65 1.92 -10.70 -0.22
CA ALA A 65 1.60 -11.52 0.95
C ALA A 65 0.11 -11.90 1.03
N GLN A 66 -0.78 -11.07 0.47
CA GLN A 66 -2.22 -11.35 0.37
C GLN A 66 -2.60 -12.07 -0.94
N GLY A 67 -1.62 -12.44 -1.77
CA GLY A 67 -1.87 -13.05 -3.09
C GLY A 67 -2.42 -12.08 -4.14
N LEU A 68 -2.40 -10.77 -3.85
CA LEU A 68 -2.84 -9.73 -4.77
C LEU A 68 -1.70 -9.29 -5.67
N ARG A 69 -2.03 -9.02 -6.94
CA ARG A 69 -1.16 -8.30 -7.87
C ARG A 69 -1.87 -7.05 -8.34
N ARG A 70 -1.16 -5.93 -8.34
CA ARG A 70 -1.65 -4.67 -8.89
C ARG A 70 -2.04 -4.90 -10.36
N PRO A 71 -3.27 -4.55 -10.79
CA PRO A 71 -3.64 -4.67 -12.19
C PRO A 71 -2.72 -3.76 -13.03
N PRO A 72 -2.25 -4.21 -14.20
CA PRO A 72 -1.25 -3.50 -15.00
C PRO A 72 -1.75 -2.20 -15.69
N GLY A 73 -2.76 -1.49 -15.15
CA GLY A 73 -3.57 -0.54 -15.93
C GLY A 73 -3.79 0.88 -15.39
N GLU A 74 -3.33 1.24 -14.19
CA GLU A 74 -3.46 2.64 -13.69
C GLU A 74 -2.07 3.21 -13.39
N ARG A 75 -1.36 3.58 -14.46
CA ARG A 75 -0.19 4.45 -14.42
C ARG A 75 -0.59 5.86 -14.82
#